data_AF-A0A535TSE1-F1
#
_entry.id   AF-A0A535TSE1-F1
#
_cell.length_a   1.000
_cell.length_b   1.000
_cell.length_c   1.000
_cell.angle_alpha   90.00
_cell.angle_beta   90.00
_cell.angle_gamma   90.00
#
_symmetry.space_group_name_H-M   'P 1'
#
loop_
_entity.id
_entity.type
_entity.pdbx_description
1 polymer ?
#
loop_
_entity_poly.entity_id
_entity_poly.type
_entity_poly.pdbx_seq_one_letter_code
_entity_poly.pdbx_strand_id
1 'polypeptide(L)'
;MTTIDAAAGTAKRDVSAPMTEAWRKGGEFVFLGLPDVNGSIRGKAFRPEAFDAALRDGAMMTELLLALDPTDTPITDYERFGIRSGAGDLLVRPDASTLHELTWRPGWRICL
;
A
#
# COMPACT_ATOMS: atom_id res chain seq x y z
N MET A 1 -18.53 4.12 -31.68
CA MET A 1 -17.34 3.45 -31.13
C MET A 1 -16.27 4.51 -31.02
N THR A 2 -16.24 5.20 -29.88
CA THR A 2 -15.42 6.40 -29.66
C THR A 2 -14.21 6.01 -28.83
N THR A 3 -13.03 6.17 -29.41
CA THR A 3 -11.74 5.81 -28.82
C THR A 3 -11.41 6.78 -27.69
N ILE A 4 -11.07 6.26 -26.50
CA ILE A 4 -10.54 7.06 -25.38
C ILE A 4 -9.04 7.26 -25.63
N ASP A 5 -8.60 8.51 -25.73
CA ASP A 5 -7.21 8.90 -25.90
C ASP A 5 -6.37 8.49 -24.68
N ALA A 6 -5.36 7.65 -24.92
CA ALA A 6 -4.43 7.09 -23.93
C ALA A 6 -3.30 8.08 -23.56
N ALA A 7 -3.65 9.33 -23.23
CA ALA A 7 -2.69 10.38 -22.89
C ALA A 7 -2.66 10.70 -21.39
N ALA A 8 -2.88 9.72 -20.52
CA ALA A 8 -2.57 9.87 -19.09
C ALA A 8 -1.07 9.63 -18.87
N GLY A 9 -0.26 10.66 -19.17
CA GLY A 9 1.16 10.64 -18.85
C GLY A 9 1.36 10.43 -17.35
N THR A 10 2.17 9.44 -16.97
CA THR A 10 2.55 9.21 -15.58
C THR A 10 3.32 10.43 -15.11
N ALA A 11 2.70 11.26 -14.28
CA ALA A 11 3.37 12.39 -13.65
C ALA A 11 4.48 11.85 -12.77
N LYS A 12 5.73 11.89 -13.25
CA LYS A 12 6.91 11.64 -12.43
C LYS A 12 6.99 12.75 -11.39
N ARG A 13 6.52 12.44 -10.18
CA ARG A 13 6.79 13.27 -9.00
C ARG A 13 8.26 13.13 -8.64
N ASP A 14 8.87 14.24 -8.27
CA ASP A 14 10.26 14.26 -7.85
C ASP A 14 10.37 13.54 -6.49
N VAL A 15 10.90 12.31 -6.52
CA VAL A 15 11.01 11.39 -5.36
C VAL A 15 12.22 11.74 -4.46
N SER A 16 12.95 12.81 -4.78
CA SER A 16 14.28 13.07 -4.21
C SER A 16 14.30 13.99 -2.98
N ALA A 17 13.16 14.53 -2.55
CA ALA A 17 13.13 15.35 -1.35
C ALA A 17 13.42 14.49 -0.10
N PRO A 18 14.48 14.79 0.68
CA PRO A 18 14.77 14.04 1.88
C PRO A 18 13.57 14.15 2.83
N MET A 19 13.01 13.00 3.19
CA MET A 19 11.94 12.85 4.16
C MET A 19 12.42 13.50 5.48
N THR A 20 12.06 14.77 5.71
CA THR A 20 12.59 15.63 6.77
C THR A 20 12.20 15.17 8.18
N GLU A 21 13.04 15.36 9.19
CA GLU A 21 12.76 15.13 10.62
C GLU A 21 11.33 15.55 11.10
N ALA A 22 10.71 16.54 10.44
CA ALA A 22 9.33 16.95 10.64
C ALA A 22 8.27 15.84 10.43
N TRP A 23 8.45 14.89 9.49
CA TRP A 23 7.48 13.80 9.30
C TRP A 23 7.50 12.81 10.47
N ARG A 24 8.64 12.67 11.17
CA ARG A 24 8.76 11.80 12.35
C ARG A 24 8.05 12.39 13.57
N LYS A 25 8.05 13.72 13.70
CA LYS A 25 7.64 14.42 14.93
C LYS A 25 6.13 14.58 15.17
N GLY A 26 5.26 13.91 14.41
CA GLY A 26 3.82 14.15 14.54
C GLY A 26 2.87 13.00 14.19
N GLY A 27 3.36 11.80 13.89
CA GLY A 27 2.49 10.66 13.53
C GLY A 27 2.68 9.47 14.47
N GLU A 28 1.58 8.88 14.93
CA GLU A 28 1.57 7.62 15.64
C GLU A 28 1.74 6.42 14.70
N PHE A 29 1.16 6.49 13.49
CA PHE A 29 1.13 5.35 12.57
C PHE A 29 1.25 5.76 11.10
N VAL A 30 1.91 4.91 10.32
CA VAL A 30 1.94 4.95 8.85
C VAL A 30 1.28 3.69 8.33
N PHE A 31 0.19 3.83 7.58
CA PHE A 31 -0.46 2.73 6.89
C PHE A 31 0.16 2.57 5.51
N LEU A 32 0.88 1.47 5.29
CA LEU A 32 1.34 1.05 3.97
C LEU A 32 0.22 0.22 3.34
N GLY A 33 -0.44 0.79 2.34
CA GLY A 33 -1.56 0.20 1.64
C GLY A 33 -1.23 -0.17 0.20
N LEU A 34 -1.95 -1.15 -0.34
CA LEU A 34 -2.00 -1.49 -1.75
C LEU A 34 -3.47 -1.74 -2.14
N PRO A 35 -3.93 -1.32 -3.33
CA PRO A 35 -5.26 -1.65 -3.81
C PRO A 35 -5.33 -3.14 -4.18
N ASP A 36 -6.35 -3.85 -3.70
CA ASP A 36 -6.65 -5.21 -4.16
C ASP A 36 -7.41 -5.21 -5.50
N VAL A 37 -7.78 -6.40 -5.98
CA VAL A 37 -8.50 -6.60 -7.25
C VAL A 37 -9.89 -5.96 -7.29
N ASN A 38 -10.45 -5.61 -6.13
CA ASN A 38 -11.75 -4.95 -6.00
C ASN A 38 -11.61 -3.43 -5.77
N GLY A 39 -10.37 -2.91 -5.73
CA GLY A 39 -10.07 -1.52 -5.41
C GLY A 39 -10.11 -1.19 -3.91
N SER A 40 -10.23 -2.19 -3.04
CA SER A 40 -10.14 -2.01 -1.59
C SER A 40 -8.68 -1.79 -1.20
N ILE A 41 -8.41 -0.77 -0.38
CA ILE A 41 -7.06 -0.53 0.13
C ILE A 41 -6.78 -1.50 1.28
N ARG A 42 -5.79 -2.38 1.10
CA ARG A 42 -5.36 -3.39 2.08
C ARG A 42 -3.92 -3.16 2.49
N GLY A 43 -3.54 -3.55 3.69
CA GLY A 43 -2.16 -3.36 4.12
C GLY A 43 -1.93 -3.46 5.62
N LYS A 44 -0.86 -2.80 6.07
CA LYS A 44 -0.37 -2.88 7.44
C LYS A 44 -0.03 -1.50 8.00
N ALA A 45 -0.41 -1.28 9.25
CA ALA A 45 0.00 -0.10 10.01
C ALA A 45 1.37 -0.34 10.67
N PHE A 46 2.26 0.62 10.51
CA PHE A 46 3.59 0.65 11.08
C PHE A 46 3.74 1.80 12.07
N ARG A 47 4.56 1.61 13.10
CA ARG A 47 5.15 2.76 13.79
C ARG A 47 6.16 3.45 12.86
N PRO A 48 6.39 4.77 13.00
CA PRO A 48 7.31 5.50 12.11
C PRO A 48 8.68 4.84 11.95
N GLU A 49 9.26 4.34 13.04
CA GLU A 49 10.60 3.71 13.03
C GLU A 49 10.58 2.36 12.31
N ALA A 50 9.48 1.63 12.37
CA ALA A 50 9.30 0.37 11.64
C ALA A 50 9.03 0.62 10.15
N PHE A 51 8.41 1.74 9.80
CA PHE A 51 8.21 2.15 8.41
C PHE A 51 9.55 2.49 7.72
N ASP A 52 10.53 3.02 8.45
CA ASP A 52 11.89 3.23 7.92
C ASP A 52 12.56 1.93 7.47
N ALA A 53 12.31 0.82 8.18
CA ALA A 53 12.79 -0.49 7.75
C ALA A 53 12.04 -0.95 6.49
N ALA A 54 10.73 -0.76 6.42
CA ALA A 54 9.94 -1.07 5.23
C ALA A 54 10.37 -0.27 3.99
N LEU A 55 10.81 0.98 4.15
CA LEU A 55 11.37 1.79 3.05
C LEU A 55 12.69 1.22 2.50
N ARG A 56 13.52 0.61 3.35
CA ARG A 56 14.80 0.01 2.94
C ARG A 56 14.63 -1.38 2.37
N ASP A 57 13.88 -2.23 3.07
CA ASP A 57 13.88 -3.67 2.86
C ASP A 57 12.59 -4.17 2.20
N GLY A 58 11.55 -3.34 2.15
CA GLY A 58 10.19 -3.74 1.84
C GLY A 58 9.45 -4.33 3.06
N ALA A 59 8.15 -4.48 2.93
CA ALA A 59 7.27 -5.07 3.94
C ALA A 59 6.70 -6.39 3.43
N MET A 60 6.82 -7.45 4.22
CA MET A 60 6.13 -8.72 3.96
C MET A 60 4.65 -8.59 4.31
N MET A 61 3.80 -8.95 3.36
CA MET A 61 2.35 -9.04 3.52
C MET A 61 1.85 -10.33 2.88
N THR A 62 0.80 -10.95 3.39
CA THR A 62 0.28 -12.16 2.75
C THR A 62 -0.39 -11.84 1.41
N GLU A 63 -0.20 -12.70 0.41
CA GLU A 63 -0.89 -12.60 -0.88
C GLU A 63 -2.41 -12.79 -0.74
N LEU A 64 -2.88 -13.33 0.38
CA LEU A 64 -4.31 -13.48 0.65
C LEU A 64 -5.04 -12.14 0.57
N LEU A 65 -4.36 -11.02 0.84
CA LEU A 65 -4.91 -9.67 0.67
C LEU A 65 -5.40 -9.37 -0.76
N LEU A 66 -4.93 -10.12 -1.77
CA LEU A 66 -5.36 -9.99 -3.16
C LEU A 66 -6.50 -10.96 -3.54
N ALA A 67 -6.89 -11.86 -2.64
CA ALA A 67 -7.86 -12.94 -2.88
C ALA A 67 -9.03 -12.90 -1.89
N LEU A 68 -9.43 -11.69 -1.48
CA LEU A 68 -10.63 -11.46 -0.66
C LEU A 68 -11.69 -10.78 -1.52
N ASP A 69 -12.96 -11.13 -1.29
CA ASP A 69 -14.09 -10.39 -1.80
C ASP A 69 -14.30 -9.07 -1.02
N PRO A 70 -15.23 -8.20 -1.42
CA PRO A 70 -15.50 -6.94 -0.72
C PRO A 70 -15.98 -7.07 0.74
N THR A 71 -16.34 -8.28 1.18
CA THR A 71 -16.79 -8.58 2.55
C THR A 71 -15.73 -9.33 3.38
N ASP A 72 -14.50 -9.39 2.88
CA ASP A 72 -13.37 -10.12 3.47
C ASP A 72 -13.54 -11.65 3.45
N THR A 73 -14.40 -12.17 2.56
CA THR A 73 -14.50 -13.61 2.32
C THR A 73 -13.45 -14.03 1.31
N PRO A 74 -12.66 -15.09 1.58
CA PRO A 74 -11.70 -15.59 0.62
C PRO A 74 -12.34 -16.08 -0.68
N ILE A 75 -11.77 -15.66 -1.80
CA ILE A 75 -12.10 -16.12 -3.13
C ILE A 75 -11.32 -17.42 -3.37
N THR A 76 -12.04 -18.55 -3.45
CA THR A 76 -11.44 -19.90 -3.42
C THR A 76 -11.24 -20.54 -4.79
N ASP A 77 -11.71 -19.89 -5.85
CA ASP A 77 -11.60 -20.34 -7.25
C ASP A 77 -10.39 -19.72 -7.99
N TYR A 78 -9.62 -18.83 -7.35
CA TYR A 78 -8.34 -18.38 -7.87
C TYR A 78 -7.32 -19.53 -7.85
N GLU A 79 -6.76 -19.84 -9.02
CA GLU A 79 -5.80 -20.94 -9.19
C GLU A 79 -4.41 -20.61 -8.64
N ARG A 80 -4.05 -19.32 -8.61
CA ARG A 80 -2.69 -18.84 -8.32
C ARG A 80 -2.56 -18.00 -7.04
N PHE A 81 -3.68 -17.58 -6.47
CA PHE A 81 -3.69 -16.82 -5.23
C PHE A 81 -4.41 -17.61 -4.14
N GLY A 82 -3.77 -17.74 -2.98
CA GLY A 82 -4.50 -17.95 -1.74
C GLY A 82 -4.68 -19.39 -1.24
N ILE A 83 -5.81 -19.58 -0.56
CA ILE A 83 -5.98 -20.47 0.61
C ILE A 83 -5.66 -21.95 0.36
N ARG A 84 -5.92 -22.44 -0.85
CA ARG A 84 -5.83 -23.87 -1.15
C ARG A 84 -4.41 -24.42 -1.11
N SER A 85 -3.42 -23.61 -1.47
CA SER A 85 -2.00 -23.97 -1.44
C SER A 85 -1.27 -23.44 -0.20
N GLY A 86 -1.96 -22.69 0.65
CA GLY A 86 -1.34 -21.75 1.56
C GLY A 86 -1.00 -20.45 0.82
N ALA A 87 -1.42 -19.32 1.38
CA ALA A 87 -1.11 -18.02 0.80
C ALA A 87 0.37 -17.70 1.00
N GLY A 88 1.08 -17.41 -0.09
CA GLY A 88 2.44 -16.91 -0.05
C GLY A 88 2.56 -15.50 0.56
N ASP A 89 3.80 -15.01 0.60
CA ASP A 89 4.10 -13.63 0.98
C ASP A 89 4.41 -12.77 -0.25
N LEU A 90 3.88 -11.56 -0.23
CA LEU A 90 4.21 -10.43 -1.09
C LEU A 90 5.28 -9.58 -0.42
N LEU A 91 6.30 -9.19 -1.19
CA LEU A 91 7.21 -8.12 -0.81
C LEU A 91 6.67 -6.78 -1.33
N VAL A 92 6.03 -6.02 -0.46
CA VAL A 92 5.48 -4.69 -0.77
C VAL A 92 6.56 -3.63 -0.56
N ARG A 93 6.89 -2.87 -1.60
CA ARG A 93 7.86 -1.77 -1.53
C ARG A 93 7.13 -0.43 -1.49
N PRO A 94 7.23 0.36 -0.40
CA PRO A 94 6.60 1.66 -0.32
C PRO A 94 7.15 2.63 -1.37
N ASP A 95 6.29 3.44 -1.96
CA ASP A 95 6.69 4.64 -2.70
C ASP A 95 6.59 5.85 -1.77
N ALA A 96 7.74 6.36 -1.30
CA ALA A 96 7.78 7.50 -0.38
C ALA A 96 7.12 8.77 -0.97
N SER A 97 7.01 8.88 -2.31
CA SER A 97 6.36 10.01 -2.96
C SER A 97 4.83 10.03 -2.83
N THR A 98 4.23 8.92 -2.38
CA THR A 98 2.79 8.78 -2.11
C THR A 98 2.44 8.90 -0.63
N LEU A 99 3.43 9.22 0.22
CA LEU A 99 3.21 9.40 1.65
C LEU A 99 2.42 10.70 1.92
N HIS A 100 1.26 10.56 2.57
CA HIS A 100 0.36 11.66 2.87
C HIS A 100 -0.24 11.55 4.27
N GLU A 101 -0.50 12.68 4.93
CA GLU A 101 -1.24 12.71 6.19
C GLU A 101 -2.73 12.47 5.95
N LEU A 102 -3.36 11.68 6.81
CA LEU A 102 -4.81 11.48 6.78
C LEU A 102 -5.47 12.66 7.50
N THR A 103 -6.07 13.57 6.73
CA THR A 103 -6.70 14.80 7.26
C THR A 103 -7.85 14.52 8.24
N TRP A 104 -8.53 13.39 8.06
CA TRP A 104 -9.63 12.94 8.93
C TRP A 104 -9.16 12.11 10.13
N ARG A 105 -7.88 11.75 10.19
CA ARG A 105 -7.29 10.97 11.28
C ARG A 105 -5.91 11.53 11.67
N PRO A 106 -5.87 12.58 12.50
CA PRO A 106 -4.61 13.15 12.97
C PRO A 106 -3.70 12.10 13.58
N GLY A 107 -2.39 12.23 13.37
CA GLY A 107 -1.40 11.25 13.78
C GLY A 107 -1.28 10.03 12.87
N TRP A 108 -2.14 9.90 11.84
CA TRP A 108 -2.02 8.84 10.85
C TRP A 108 -1.57 9.36 9.50
N ARG A 109 -0.78 8.53 8.82
CA ARG A 109 -0.35 8.73 7.44
C ARG A 109 -0.66 7.50 6.61
N ILE A 110 -0.71 7.68 5.30
CA ILE A 110 -0.89 6.61 4.33
C ILE A 110 0.18 6.70 3.25
N CYS A 111 0.69 5.56 2.82
CA CYS A 111 1.55 5.37 1.64
C CYS A 111 0.89 4.30 0.78
N LEU A 112 0.64 4.61 -0.49
CA LEU A 112 -0.08 3.79 -1.48
C LEU A 112 0.78 3.46 -2.69
#